data_AF-A0A7C3EXY2-F1
#
_entry.id   AF-A0A7C3EXY2-F1
#
_cell.length_a   1.000
_cell.length_b   1.000
_cell.length_c   1.000
_cell.angle_alpha   90.00
_cell.angle_beta   90.00
_cell.angle_gamma   90.00
#
_symmetry.space_group_name_H-M   'P 1'
#
loop_
_entity.id
_entity.type
_entity.pdbx_description
1 polymer ?
#
loop_
_entity_poly.entity_id
_entity_poly.type
_entity_poly.pdbx_seq_one_letter_code
_entity_poly.pdbx_strand_id
1 'polypeptide(L)'
;MSNIELFDPRMPEVDVRPDIEQVFVRARQEAEKETVLPDGTHLRRVIIVTPGRLLVAKDSFPPGSMPQKNLEVFESLVPSRDKRRIAVIAYTYLEALKADIRKAIPSFDYLLGFAYQGHTVWVFEGHVSALEAGCRDADLLLVDSAMLPYLVPDWHKRAKKSMRNAIISTLARPGTSTSY
;
A
#
# COMPACT_ATOMS: atom_id res chain seq x y z
N MET A 1 2.17 -17.27 -19.23
CA MET A 1 2.92 -16.88 -18.01
C MET A 1 2.97 -18.07 -17.10
N SER A 2 4.18 -18.52 -16.74
CA SER A 2 4.33 -19.50 -15.67
C SER A 2 3.90 -18.89 -14.33
N ASN A 3 3.56 -19.73 -13.33
CA ASN A 3 3.13 -19.24 -12.01
C ASN A 3 4.23 -18.43 -11.28
N ILE A 4 5.50 -18.57 -11.70
CA ILE A 4 6.64 -17.83 -11.14
C ILE A 4 6.72 -16.43 -11.74
N GLU A 5 6.58 -16.29 -13.07
CA GLU A 5 6.57 -14.99 -13.77
C GLU A 5 5.42 -14.06 -13.34
N LEU A 6 4.34 -14.65 -12.83
CA LEU A 6 3.18 -13.89 -12.36
C LEU A 6 3.54 -12.96 -11.20
N PHE A 7 4.40 -13.42 -10.29
CA PHE A 7 4.79 -12.70 -9.07
C PHE A 7 6.11 -11.93 -9.21
N ASP A 8 6.79 -12.04 -10.35
CA ASP A 8 8.01 -11.27 -10.63
C ASP A 8 7.67 -9.78 -10.75
N PRO A 9 8.19 -8.93 -9.83
CA PRO A 9 7.92 -7.51 -9.83
C PRO A 9 8.40 -6.86 -11.11
N ARG A 10 7.59 -5.93 -11.61
CA ARG A 10 7.86 -5.09 -12.77
C ARG A 10 6.91 -3.90 -12.74
N MET A 11 7.22 -2.84 -13.47
CA MET A 11 6.20 -1.82 -13.74
C MET A 11 5.14 -2.44 -14.68
N PRO A 12 3.88 -2.56 -14.25
CA PRO A 12 2.82 -3.08 -15.12
C PRO A 12 2.47 -2.04 -16.19
N GLU A 13 1.83 -2.50 -17.28
CA GLU A 13 1.09 -1.60 -18.14
C GLU A 13 -0.04 -0.96 -17.34
N VAL A 14 -0.19 0.36 -17.46
CA VAL A 14 -1.16 1.12 -16.68
C VAL A 14 -2.14 1.85 -17.58
N ASP A 15 -3.37 2.02 -17.10
CA ASP A 15 -4.30 2.97 -17.69
C ASP A 15 -3.90 4.40 -17.25
N VAL A 16 -3.55 5.23 -18.23
CA VAL A 16 -3.18 6.64 -18.02
C VAL A 16 -4.45 7.47 -18.19
N ARG A 17 -4.98 7.94 -17.05
CA ARG A 17 -6.23 8.68 -17.04
C ARG A 17 -6.02 10.16 -16.68
N PRO A 18 -6.77 11.09 -17.32
CA PRO A 18 -6.73 12.50 -16.94
C PRO A 18 -7.30 12.78 -15.54
N ASP A 19 -8.14 11.90 -15.01
CA ASP A 19 -8.78 12.00 -13.70
C ASP A 19 -8.01 11.25 -12.59
N ILE A 20 -6.71 10.97 -12.77
CA ILE A 20 -5.91 10.18 -11.83
C ILE A 20 -5.94 10.74 -10.40
N GLU A 21 -6.00 12.07 -10.27
CA GLU A 21 -6.16 12.75 -8.98
C GLU A 21 -7.44 12.34 -8.25
N GLN A 22 -8.55 12.26 -8.99
CA GLN A 22 -9.85 11.89 -8.45
C GLN A 22 -9.91 10.40 -8.09
N VAL A 23 -9.17 9.54 -8.81
CA VAL A 23 -8.98 8.13 -8.43
C VAL A 23 -8.33 8.03 -7.06
N PHE A 24 -7.24 8.77 -6.81
CA PHE A 24 -6.53 8.70 -5.54
C PHE A 24 -7.24 9.42 -4.39
N VAL A 25 -7.99 10.50 -4.66
CA VAL A 25 -8.90 11.09 -3.66
C VAL A 25 -9.92 10.04 -3.19
N ARG A 26 -10.54 9.30 -4.13
CA ARG A 26 -11.46 8.20 -3.79
C ARG A 26 -10.75 7.09 -3.04
N ALA A 27 -9.54 6.70 -3.45
CA ALA A 27 -8.77 5.66 -2.76
C ALA A 27 -8.53 6.01 -1.28
N ARG A 28 -8.15 7.26 -0.98
CA ARG A 28 -7.96 7.75 0.39
C ARG A 28 -9.26 7.78 1.17
N GLN A 29 -10.34 8.31 0.59
CA GLN A 29 -11.67 8.34 1.21
C GLN A 29 -12.18 6.93 1.50
N GLU A 30 -11.97 5.98 0.59
CA GLU A 30 -12.32 4.59 0.84
C GLU A 30 -11.44 4.01 1.96
N ALA A 31 -10.13 4.27 1.99
CA ALA A 31 -9.25 3.77 3.05
C ALA A 31 -9.60 4.32 4.45
N GLU A 32 -10.30 5.45 4.55
CA GLU A 32 -10.79 6.02 5.81
C GLU A 32 -12.08 5.34 6.32
N LYS A 33 -12.87 4.69 5.46
CA LYS A 33 -14.10 4.01 5.90
C LYS A 33 -13.82 2.62 6.49
N GLU A 34 -14.85 2.06 7.09
CA GLU A 34 -14.87 0.73 7.68
C GLU A 34 -15.88 -0.17 6.96
N THR A 35 -15.62 -1.48 6.97
CA THR A 35 -16.60 -2.50 6.62
C THR A 35 -17.36 -2.90 7.89
N VAL A 36 -18.69 -2.79 7.87
CA VAL A 36 -19.54 -3.20 8.99
C VAL A 36 -20.09 -4.59 8.71
N LEU A 37 -19.73 -5.56 9.54
CA LEU A 37 -20.23 -6.94 9.46
C LEU A 37 -21.66 -7.04 10.00
N PRO A 38 -22.40 -8.13 9.69
CA PRO A 38 -23.78 -8.32 10.17
C PRO A 38 -23.95 -8.31 11.70
N ASP A 39 -22.89 -8.64 12.45
CA ASP A 39 -22.87 -8.62 13.91
C ASP A 39 -22.53 -7.24 14.50
N GLY A 40 -22.37 -6.22 13.64
CA GLY A 40 -21.99 -4.87 14.04
C GLY A 40 -20.48 -4.68 14.20
N THR A 41 -19.64 -5.68 13.90
CA THR A 41 -18.18 -5.51 13.96
C THR A 41 -17.70 -4.56 12.86
N HIS A 42 -16.86 -3.60 13.23
CA HIS A 42 -16.24 -2.65 12.32
C HIS A 42 -14.82 -3.10 11.95
N LEU A 43 -14.58 -3.35 10.66
CA LEU A 43 -13.26 -3.68 10.13
C LEU A 43 -12.65 -2.47 9.42
N ARG A 44 -11.43 -2.12 9.82
CA ARG A 44 -10.58 -1.19 9.04
C ARG A 44 -10.15 -1.87 7.75
N ARG A 45 -9.65 -1.11 6.78
CA ARG A 45 -9.30 -1.67 5.46
C ARG A 45 -8.10 -1.01 4.81
N VAL A 46 -7.48 -1.76 3.92
CA VAL A 46 -6.45 -1.30 2.98
C VAL A 46 -7.11 -1.16 1.60
N ILE A 47 -6.82 -0.08 0.89
CA ILE A 47 -7.28 0.10 -0.49
C ILE A 47 -6.12 -0.09 -1.45
N ILE A 48 -6.30 -0.95 -2.45
CA ILE A 48 -5.31 -1.18 -3.51
C ILE A 48 -5.83 -0.56 -4.80
N VAL A 49 -5.06 0.36 -5.36
CA VAL A 49 -5.28 0.92 -6.69
C VAL A 49 -4.53 0.02 -7.68
N THR A 50 -5.28 -0.65 -8.54
CA THR A 50 -4.69 -1.51 -9.57
C THR A 50 -4.14 -0.65 -10.73
N PRO A 51 -3.32 -1.21 -11.62
CA PRO A 51 -2.84 -0.52 -12.82
C PRO A 51 -3.97 -0.01 -13.74
N GLY A 52 -5.08 -0.76 -13.80
CA GLY A 52 -6.33 -0.36 -14.47
C GLY A 52 -7.22 0.58 -13.65
N ARG A 53 -6.69 1.14 -12.54
CA ARG A 53 -7.34 2.15 -11.68
C ARG A 53 -8.61 1.68 -10.96
N LEU A 54 -8.77 0.37 -10.84
CA LEU A 54 -9.78 -0.22 -9.96
C LEU A 54 -9.34 -0.08 -8.50
N LEU A 55 -10.29 0.23 -7.61
CA LEU A 55 -10.07 0.20 -6.17
C LEU A 55 -10.49 -1.16 -5.62
N VAL A 56 -9.55 -1.90 -5.04
CA VAL A 56 -9.79 -3.18 -4.36
C VAL A 56 -9.66 -2.98 -2.86
N ALA A 57 -10.74 -3.17 -2.13
CA ALA A 57 -10.73 -3.13 -0.66
C ALA A 57 -10.33 -4.48 -0.08
N LYS A 58 -9.51 -4.44 0.97
CA LYS A 58 -9.17 -5.60 1.80
C LYS A 58 -9.35 -5.25 3.26
N ASP A 59 -10.26 -5.95 3.90
CA ASP A 59 -10.53 -5.76 5.32
C ASP A 59 -9.35 -6.26 6.15
N SER A 60 -9.11 -5.53 7.23
CA SER A 60 -8.16 -5.89 8.27
C SER A 60 -8.81 -6.85 9.28
N PHE A 61 -8.11 -7.09 10.37
CA PHE A 61 -8.50 -8.00 11.42
C PHE A 61 -9.64 -7.42 12.28
N PRO A 62 -10.54 -8.26 12.82
CA PRO A 62 -11.54 -7.83 13.78
C PRO A 62 -10.91 -7.18 15.02
N PRO A 63 -11.50 -6.11 15.59
CA PRO A 63 -11.03 -5.50 16.82
C PRO A 63 -10.82 -6.53 17.94
N GLY A 64 -9.67 -6.46 18.61
CA GLY A 64 -9.30 -7.38 19.69
C GLY A 64 -8.86 -8.78 19.26
N SER A 65 -8.88 -9.10 17.95
CA SER A 65 -8.50 -10.44 17.48
C SER A 65 -7.00 -10.66 17.33
N MET A 66 -6.19 -9.60 17.39
CA MET A 66 -4.74 -9.70 17.21
C MET A 66 -4.00 -9.88 18.54
N PRO A 67 -3.07 -10.85 18.63
CA PRO A 67 -2.22 -11.02 19.80
C PRO A 67 -1.40 -9.76 20.11
N GLN A 68 -1.25 -9.45 21.40
CA GLN A 68 -0.50 -8.28 21.87
C GLN A 68 0.90 -8.17 21.26
N LYS A 69 1.62 -9.30 21.14
CA LYS A 69 2.95 -9.36 20.52
C LYS A 69 2.95 -8.86 19.06
N ASN A 70 1.89 -9.12 18.30
CA ASN A 70 1.79 -8.63 16.92
C ASN A 70 1.53 -7.12 16.91
N LEU A 71 0.71 -6.62 17.85
CA LEU A 71 0.45 -5.19 18.00
C LEU A 71 1.72 -4.42 18.35
N GLU A 72 2.55 -4.97 19.23
CA GLU A 72 3.86 -4.38 19.58
C GLU A 72 4.80 -4.29 18.38
N VAL A 73 4.81 -5.29 17.50
CA VAL A 73 5.58 -5.24 16.25
C VAL A 73 5.10 -4.08 15.38
N PHE A 74 3.81 -3.95 15.13
CA PHE A 74 3.30 -2.85 14.29
C PHE A 74 3.53 -1.48 14.92
N GLU A 75 3.32 -1.34 16.24
CA GLU A 75 3.56 -0.11 17.00
C GLU A 75 5.03 0.33 16.92
N SER A 76 5.97 -0.62 16.95
CA SER A 76 7.40 -0.33 16.82
C SER A 76 7.79 0.17 15.43
N LEU A 77 7.05 -0.24 14.39
CA LEU A 77 7.31 0.16 13.00
C LEU A 77 6.65 1.49 12.66
N VAL A 78 5.38 1.64 13.02
CA VAL A 78 4.61 2.87 12.82
C VAL A 78 3.77 3.11 14.08
N PRO A 79 4.17 4.06 14.94
CA PRO A 79 3.43 4.33 16.17
C PRO A 79 1.99 4.76 15.92
N SER A 80 1.05 4.15 16.63
CA SER A 80 -0.38 4.39 16.47
C SER A 80 -0.89 5.60 17.24
N ARG A 81 -0.05 6.22 18.07
CA ARG A 81 -0.37 7.49 18.77
C ARG A 81 -0.80 8.58 17.80
N ASP A 82 -0.09 8.67 16.67
CA ASP A 82 -0.31 9.67 15.63
C ASP A 82 -0.82 8.95 14.37
N LYS A 83 -2.15 8.95 14.16
CA LYS A 83 -2.76 8.27 13.01
C LYS A 83 -2.26 8.87 11.69
N ARG A 84 -1.41 8.10 11.02
CA ARG A 84 -0.81 8.46 9.72
C ARG A 84 -1.66 8.04 8.53
N ARG A 85 -1.52 8.82 7.46
CA ARG A 85 -1.87 8.45 6.08
C ARG A 85 -0.66 7.79 5.40
N ILE A 86 -0.80 6.53 5.02
CA ILE A 86 0.29 5.69 4.51
C ILE A 86 0.01 5.35 3.05
N ALA A 87 0.81 5.91 2.15
CA ALA A 87 0.88 5.48 0.77
C ALA A 87 1.89 4.33 0.65
N VAL A 88 1.60 3.35 -0.19
CA VAL A 88 2.49 2.20 -0.42
C VAL A 88 2.70 2.00 -1.91
N ILE A 89 3.96 1.96 -2.35
CA ILE A 89 4.33 1.50 -3.69
C ILE A 89 4.63 0.01 -3.61
N ALA A 90 3.85 -0.81 -4.31
CA ALA A 90 4.04 -2.26 -4.35
C ALA A 90 3.53 -2.84 -5.69
N TYR A 91 3.76 -4.13 -5.91
CA TYR A 91 3.33 -4.79 -7.15
C TYR A 91 1.82 -5.10 -7.13
N THR A 92 1.02 -4.19 -7.70
CA THR A 92 -0.46 -4.26 -7.70
C THR A 92 -1.08 -4.90 -8.94
N TYR A 93 -0.31 -5.70 -9.69
CA TYR A 93 -0.81 -6.39 -10.87
C TYR A 93 -2.00 -7.30 -10.53
N LEU A 94 -3.14 -7.05 -11.17
CA LEU A 94 -4.44 -7.60 -10.74
C LEU A 94 -4.45 -9.13 -10.71
N GLU A 95 -3.81 -9.77 -11.68
CA GLU A 95 -3.81 -11.23 -11.79
C GLU A 95 -2.94 -11.87 -10.70
N ALA A 96 -1.86 -11.20 -10.30
CA ALA A 96 -1.05 -11.61 -9.15
C ALA A 96 -1.82 -11.41 -7.84
N LEU A 97 -2.52 -10.27 -7.67
CA LEU A 97 -3.34 -10.00 -6.49
C LEU A 97 -4.48 -11.02 -6.31
N LYS A 98 -5.11 -11.46 -7.41
CA LYS A 98 -6.15 -12.49 -7.40
C LYS A 98 -5.59 -13.87 -7.07
N ALA A 99 -4.41 -14.19 -7.61
CA ALA A 99 -3.79 -15.49 -7.38
C ALA A 99 -3.29 -15.63 -5.93
N ASP A 100 -2.51 -14.66 -5.45
CA ASP A 100 -2.02 -14.61 -4.08
C ASP A 100 -1.49 -13.21 -3.73
N ILE A 101 -2.26 -12.45 -2.95
CA ILE A 101 -1.88 -11.10 -2.53
C ILE A 101 -0.59 -11.06 -1.72
N ARG A 102 -0.27 -12.09 -0.94
CA ARG A 102 0.94 -12.13 -0.11
C ARG A 102 2.18 -12.45 -0.91
N LYS A 103 2.04 -13.12 -2.05
CA LYS A 103 3.16 -13.27 -3.01
C LYS A 103 3.36 -12.00 -3.83
N ALA A 104 2.28 -11.32 -4.22
CA ALA A 104 2.35 -10.04 -4.93
C ALA A 104 2.95 -8.93 -4.04
N ILE A 105 2.48 -8.85 -2.79
CA ILE A 105 2.88 -7.86 -1.78
C ILE A 105 3.28 -8.61 -0.50
N PRO A 106 4.55 -9.01 -0.34
CA PRO A 106 5.00 -9.79 0.82
C PRO A 106 4.78 -9.14 2.18
N SER A 107 4.74 -7.81 2.22
CA SER A 107 4.48 -7.03 3.43
C SER A 107 2.98 -6.80 3.73
N PHE A 108 2.07 -7.46 3.02
CA PHE A 108 0.65 -7.14 3.09
C PHE A 108 0.04 -7.27 4.50
N ASP A 109 0.49 -8.24 5.30
CA ASP A 109 0.02 -8.40 6.68
C ASP A 109 0.44 -7.23 7.59
N TYR A 110 1.59 -6.59 7.33
CA TYR A 110 1.95 -5.33 8.01
C TYR A 110 0.99 -4.20 7.64
N LEU A 111 0.56 -4.13 6.38
CA LEU A 111 -0.38 -3.11 5.92
C LEU A 111 -1.76 -3.27 6.58
N LEU A 112 -2.24 -4.52 6.70
CA LEU A 112 -3.44 -4.83 7.47
C LEU A 112 -3.25 -4.45 8.94
N GLY A 113 -2.09 -4.75 9.53
CA GLY A 113 -1.73 -4.35 10.90
C GLY A 113 -1.78 -2.85 11.13
N PHE A 114 -1.23 -2.05 10.20
CA PHE A 114 -1.30 -0.59 10.28
C PHE A 114 -2.74 -0.08 10.16
N ALA A 115 -3.54 -0.64 9.23
CA ALA A 115 -4.95 -0.29 9.13
C ALA A 115 -5.73 -0.62 10.41
N TYR A 116 -5.44 -1.78 11.02
CA TYR A 116 -6.02 -2.19 12.30
C TYR A 116 -5.71 -1.19 13.41
N GLN A 117 -4.48 -0.67 13.46
CA GLN A 117 -4.08 0.37 14.40
C GLN A 117 -4.70 1.74 14.11
N GLY A 118 -5.52 1.88 13.06
CA GLY A 118 -6.23 3.10 12.70
C GLY A 118 -5.50 4.00 11.71
N HIS A 119 -4.44 3.53 11.07
CA HIS A 119 -3.82 4.24 9.94
C HIS A 119 -4.71 4.15 8.70
N THR A 120 -4.67 5.18 7.86
CA THR A 120 -5.29 5.15 6.53
C THR A 120 -4.26 4.62 5.55
N VAL A 121 -4.52 3.47 4.91
CA VAL A 121 -3.51 2.79 4.07
C VAL A 121 -4.03 2.58 2.65
N TRP A 122 -3.28 3.06 1.66
CA TRP A 122 -3.53 2.76 0.25
C TRP A 122 -2.27 2.34 -0.51
N VAL A 123 -2.44 1.46 -1.49
CA VAL A 123 -1.36 0.81 -2.24
C VAL A 123 -1.52 1.08 -3.73
N PHE A 124 -0.43 1.32 -4.45
CA PHE A 124 -0.42 1.50 -5.90
C PHE A 124 0.95 1.10 -6.49
N GLU A 125 1.08 1.12 -7.82
CA GLU A 125 2.24 0.57 -8.53
C GLU A 125 3.44 1.51 -8.65
N GLY A 126 3.29 2.80 -8.36
CA GLY A 126 4.38 3.79 -8.45
C GLY A 126 4.69 4.29 -9.86
N HIS A 127 3.86 3.98 -10.88
CA HIS A 127 4.04 4.48 -12.24
C HIS A 127 4.07 6.02 -12.27
N VAL A 128 4.84 6.62 -13.18
CA VAL A 128 5.04 8.08 -13.25
C VAL A 128 3.74 8.88 -13.40
N SER A 129 2.76 8.34 -14.13
CA SER A 129 1.44 8.98 -14.29
C SER A 129 0.61 9.00 -13.00
N ALA A 130 0.94 8.14 -12.03
CA ALA A 130 0.22 7.99 -10.77
C ALA A 130 1.05 8.41 -9.55
N LEU A 131 2.37 8.60 -9.70
CA LEU A 131 3.29 8.78 -8.57
C LEU A 131 2.91 9.95 -7.67
N GLU A 132 2.74 11.14 -8.24
CA GLU A 132 2.42 12.34 -7.46
C GLU A 132 1.01 12.24 -6.87
N ALA A 133 0.04 11.73 -7.64
CA ALA A 133 -1.33 11.51 -7.19
C ALA A 133 -1.44 10.51 -6.03
N GLY A 134 -0.68 9.42 -6.11
CA GLY A 134 -0.62 8.36 -5.12
C GLY A 134 0.16 8.73 -3.87
N CYS A 135 1.15 9.61 -3.97
CA CYS A 135 1.89 10.09 -2.80
C CYS A 135 1.22 11.27 -2.10
N ARG A 136 0.24 11.93 -2.72
CA ARG A 136 -0.38 13.13 -2.15
C ARG A 136 -1.10 12.86 -0.84
N ASP A 137 -0.96 13.80 0.08
CA ASP A 137 -1.51 13.78 1.45
C ASP A 137 -0.96 12.66 2.35
N ALA A 138 0.00 11.85 1.87
CA ALA A 138 0.64 10.84 2.70
C ALA A 138 1.57 11.50 3.72
N ASP A 139 1.58 10.94 4.93
CA ASP A 139 2.54 11.25 5.99
C ASP A 139 3.76 10.32 5.93
N LEU A 140 3.55 9.13 5.34
CA LEU A 140 4.55 8.08 5.19
C LEU A 140 4.36 7.42 3.82
N LEU A 141 5.45 7.30 3.07
CA LEU A 141 5.52 6.46 1.88
C LEU A 141 6.35 5.22 2.20
N LEU A 142 5.73 4.06 2.05
CA LEU A 142 6.41 2.77 2.08
C LEU A 142 6.65 2.30 0.65
N VAL A 143 7.85 1.86 0.33
CA VAL A 143 8.19 1.37 -1.01
C VAL A 143 8.67 -0.08 -0.92
N ASP A 144 7.95 -0.99 -1.56
CA ASP A 144 8.45 -2.36 -1.77
C ASP A 144 9.79 -2.28 -2.51
N SER A 145 10.85 -2.79 -1.86
CA SER A 145 12.21 -2.77 -2.39
C SER A 145 12.32 -3.35 -3.80
N ALA A 146 11.50 -4.33 -4.16
CA ALA A 146 11.52 -4.92 -5.50
C ALA A 146 10.90 -4.02 -6.57
N MET A 147 10.13 -2.99 -6.19
CA MET A 147 9.60 -2.01 -7.14
C MET A 147 10.59 -0.88 -7.43
N LEU A 148 11.61 -0.67 -6.59
CA LEU A 148 12.57 0.44 -6.72
C LEU A 148 13.25 0.52 -8.11
N PRO A 149 13.73 -0.59 -8.72
CA PRO A 149 14.40 -0.51 -10.02
C PRO A 149 13.48 -0.03 -11.16
N TYR A 150 12.17 -0.10 -10.96
CA TYR A 150 11.16 0.22 -11.98
C TYR A 150 10.57 1.63 -11.82
N LEU A 151 10.96 2.35 -10.77
CA LEU A 151 10.52 3.73 -10.58
C LEU A 151 11.32 4.67 -11.47
N VAL A 152 10.66 5.74 -11.92
CA VAL A 152 11.32 6.76 -12.75
C VAL A 152 12.46 7.44 -12.00
N PRO A 153 13.45 8.00 -12.71
CA PRO A 153 14.45 8.87 -12.10
C PRO A 153 13.81 9.96 -11.25
N ASP A 154 14.45 10.30 -10.13
CA ASP A 154 13.97 11.29 -9.16
C ASP A 154 12.58 11.01 -8.56
N TRP A 155 12.08 9.76 -8.60
CA TRP A 155 10.79 9.41 -8.00
C TRP A 155 10.67 9.89 -6.55
N HIS A 156 11.75 9.80 -5.78
CA HIS A 156 11.77 10.23 -4.38
C HIS A 156 11.55 11.74 -4.24
N LYS A 157 12.10 12.56 -5.14
CA LYS A 157 11.88 14.03 -5.14
C LYS A 157 10.43 14.35 -5.49
N ARG A 158 9.89 13.68 -6.51
CA ARG A 158 8.48 13.82 -6.93
C ARG A 158 7.53 13.45 -5.80
N ALA A 159 7.73 12.29 -5.20
CA ALA A 159 6.96 11.83 -4.04
C ALA A 159 7.01 12.84 -2.90
N LYS A 160 8.20 13.24 -2.44
CA LYS A 160 8.36 14.20 -1.33
C LYS A 160 7.67 15.53 -1.57
N LYS A 161 7.63 16.01 -2.82
CA LYS A 161 6.96 17.26 -3.19
C LYS A 161 5.43 17.17 -3.07
N SER A 162 4.85 15.99 -3.29
CA SER A 162 3.41 15.76 -3.24
C SER A 162 2.91 15.40 -1.83
N MET A 163 3.77 14.77 -1.02
CA MET A 163 3.43 14.32 0.33
C MET A 163 3.17 15.48 1.29
N ARG A 164 2.37 15.21 2.33
CA ARG A 164 2.15 16.13 3.44
C ARG A 164 3.36 16.15 4.39
N ASN A 165 3.84 14.96 4.76
CA ASN A 165 5.09 14.78 5.50
C ASN A 165 6.02 13.86 4.72
N ALA A 166 7.24 14.30 4.46
CA ALA A 166 8.16 13.67 3.50
C ALA A 166 8.94 12.47 4.07
N ILE A 167 8.29 11.60 4.86
CA ILE A 167 8.91 10.38 5.42
C ILE A 167 8.79 9.24 4.42
N ILE A 168 9.92 8.70 3.98
CA ILE A 168 9.98 7.58 3.03
C ILE A 168 10.77 6.44 3.68
N SER A 169 10.24 5.23 3.60
CA SER A 169 10.93 4.00 4.04
C SER A 169 10.76 2.88 3.02
N THR A 170 11.75 2.01 2.95
CA THR A 170 11.72 0.84 2.07
C THR A 170 11.25 -0.38 2.86
N LEU A 171 10.44 -1.23 2.24
CA LEU A 171 10.04 -2.53 2.75
C LEU A 171 10.89 -3.60 2.06
N ALA A 172 11.77 -4.25 2.82
CA ALA A 172 12.55 -5.38 2.33
C ALA A 172 11.61 -6.58 2.07
N ARG A 173 11.85 -7.32 0.99
CA ARG A 173 11.23 -8.63 0.80
C ARG A 173 12.01 -9.69 1.58
N PRO A 174 11.35 -10.70 2.17
CA PRO A 174 12.04 -11.83 2.77
C PRO A 174 12.98 -12.48 1.74
N GLY A 175 14.24 -12.71 2.11
CA GLY A 175 15.23 -13.38 1.26
C GLY A 175 15.99 -12.47 0.27
N THR A 176 15.68 -11.17 0.17
CA THR A 176 16.53 -10.21 -0.54
C THR A 176 17.49 -9.54 0.43
N SER A 177 18.73 -10.03 0.51
CA SER A 177 19.85 -9.28 1.09
C SER A 177 20.22 -8.15 0.15
N THR A 178 19.93 -6.90 0.52
CA THR A 178 20.53 -5.73 -0.12
C THR A 178 21.58 -5.18 0.83
N SER A 179 22.84 -5.56 0.60
CA SER A 179 23.98 -4.79 1.07
C SER A 179 24.01 -3.49 0.26
N TYR A 180 23.94 -2.34 0.94
CA TYR A 180 24.30 -1.05 0.36
C TYR A 180 25.79 -0.80 0.55
#